data_AF-A0A7K2MWA9-F1
#
_entry.id   AF-A0A7K2MWA9-F1
#
_cell.length_a   1.000
_cell.length_b   1.000
_cell.length_c   1.000
_cell.angle_alpha   90.00
_cell.angle_beta   90.00
_cell.angle_gamma   90.00
#
_symmetry.space_group_name_H-M   'P 1'
#
loop_
_entity.id
_entity.type
_entity.pdbx_description
1 polymer ?
#
loop_
_entity_poly.entity_id
_entity_poly.type
_entity_poly.pdbx_seq_one_letter_code
_entity_poly.pdbx_strand_id
1 'polypeptide(L)'
;VLLSGVNWYLKYTAKVDLGWPGRSTAKLPRTLPAPDGTVRRHASVPHRFALNDTDDGYSGAYRDWASYERQIDLLALHGVNEVFVQMGADAVYYETFREFGYSKKELRAWIPGPAHQPWWLMQNMSGFAGPVSERLIEDRAALGRRIANRLRELGMTPVLPGYYGTVPPGFTERNPGGTVVPQGEWVGFDRPDWLDPRTGVFSRVAAAFYRHQRELFGDSEMYKMDLLHEGGRPGDVPVGDAARAVMNALQTAHPGAVWTLIGWQNNPSPQIIDAVDKSRLLIVDGLSDRYDGLDRETT
;
A
#
# COMPACT_ATOMS: atom_id res chain seq x y z
N VAL A 1 19.91 -1.86 -7.10
CA VAL A 1 21.34 -2.10 -6.75
C VAL A 1 22.31 -1.18 -7.51
N LEU A 2 22.21 -1.01 -8.84
CA LEU A 2 23.15 -0.18 -9.61
C LEU A 2 23.14 1.31 -9.20
N LEU A 3 21.96 1.91 -9.06
CA LEU A 3 21.83 3.33 -8.71
C LEU A 3 22.38 3.65 -7.32
N SER A 4 22.30 2.71 -6.37
CA SER A 4 22.89 2.89 -5.04
C SER A 4 24.42 2.97 -5.09
N GLY A 5 25.06 2.27 -6.03
CA GLY A 5 26.50 2.41 -6.28
C GLY A 5 26.86 3.78 -6.86
N VAL A 6 26.02 4.33 -7.74
CA VAL A 6 26.18 5.71 -8.25
C VAL A 6 26.04 6.71 -7.11
N ASN A 7 25.01 6.57 -6.27
CA ASN A 7 24.82 7.45 -5.11
C ASN A 7 26.00 7.36 -4.13
N TRP A 8 26.53 6.15 -3.90
CA TRP A 8 27.73 5.95 -3.10
C TRP A 8 28.94 6.70 -3.66
N TYR A 9 29.19 6.58 -4.96
CA TYR A 9 30.25 7.32 -5.65
C TYR A 9 30.06 8.83 -5.50
N LEU A 10 28.86 9.33 -5.78
CA LEU A 10 28.54 10.76 -5.67
C LEU A 10 28.83 11.27 -4.27
N LYS A 11 28.34 10.57 -3.23
CA LYS A 11 28.48 10.98 -1.84
C LYS A 11 29.91 10.90 -1.32
N TYR A 12 30.57 9.77 -1.54
CA TYR A 12 31.84 9.47 -0.87
C TYR A 12 33.07 9.84 -1.70
N THR A 13 32.99 9.84 -3.03
CA THR A 13 34.10 10.18 -3.92
C THR A 13 33.93 11.59 -4.50
N ALA A 14 32.79 11.89 -5.14
CA ALA A 14 32.58 13.19 -5.77
C ALA A 14 32.14 14.31 -4.81
N LYS A 15 31.81 13.97 -3.55
CA LYS A 15 31.33 14.88 -2.50
C LYS A 15 30.09 15.70 -2.91
N VAL A 16 29.18 15.04 -3.63
CA VAL A 16 27.90 15.57 -4.11
C VAL A 16 26.76 14.74 -3.54
N ASP A 17 25.63 15.40 -3.27
CA ASP A 17 24.46 14.78 -2.67
C ASP A 17 23.21 15.03 -3.53
N LEU A 18 22.34 14.01 -3.57
CA LEU A 18 21.04 14.01 -4.23
C LEU A 18 19.98 13.65 -3.18
N GLY A 19 19.12 14.61 -2.84
CA GLY A 19 18.08 14.44 -1.84
C GLY A 19 16.74 15.03 -2.26
N TRP A 20 15.75 14.85 -1.39
CA TRP A 20 14.41 15.40 -1.55
C TRP A 20 14.40 16.94 -1.55
N PRO A 21 15.01 17.64 -0.58
CA PRO A 21 14.95 19.10 -0.53
C PRO A 21 15.86 19.77 -1.59
N GLY A 22 16.79 19.03 -2.20
CA GLY A 22 17.69 19.61 -3.19
C GLY A 22 18.80 18.67 -3.65
N ARG A 23 19.73 19.25 -4.42
CA ARG A 23 20.90 18.56 -4.95
C ARG A 23 22.08 19.51 -5.00
N SER A 24 23.30 18.97 -4.88
CA SER A 24 24.54 19.75 -5.00
C SER A 24 25.32 19.44 -6.29
N THR A 25 24.64 18.93 -7.33
CA THR A 25 25.26 18.51 -8.60
C THR A 25 26.02 19.60 -9.33
N ALA A 26 25.70 20.88 -9.08
CA ALA A 26 26.48 22.01 -9.60
C ALA A 26 27.94 22.03 -9.10
N LYS A 27 28.27 21.30 -8.02
CA LYS A 27 29.63 21.13 -7.49
C LYS A 27 30.43 20.02 -8.18
N LEU A 28 29.82 19.27 -9.12
CA LEU A 28 30.55 18.24 -9.84
C LEU A 28 31.68 18.87 -10.67
N PRO A 29 32.94 18.41 -10.49
CA PRO A 29 34.05 18.90 -11.30
C PRO A 29 33.94 18.43 -12.74
N ARG A 30 34.56 19.17 -13.67
CA ARG A 30 34.65 18.78 -15.10
C ARG A 30 35.32 17.42 -15.29
N THR A 31 36.33 17.14 -14.47
CA THR A 31 37.01 15.83 -14.42
C THR A 31 36.54 15.11 -13.17
N LEU A 32 35.84 14.00 -13.36
CA LEU A 32 35.31 13.21 -12.25
C LEU A 32 36.44 12.54 -11.47
N PRO A 33 36.45 12.64 -10.12
CA PRO A 33 37.48 12.00 -9.31
C PRO A 33 37.32 10.48 -9.38
N ALA A 34 38.43 9.76 -9.54
CA ALA A 34 38.44 8.32 -9.41
C ALA A 34 38.37 7.92 -7.92
N PRO A 35 37.69 6.81 -7.57
CA PRO A 35 37.82 6.23 -6.23
C PRO A 35 39.26 5.74 -5.99
N ASP A 36 39.72 5.76 -4.74
CA ASP A 36 41.06 5.29 -4.34
C ASP A 36 41.31 3.79 -4.61
N GLY A 37 40.23 3.03 -4.84
CA GLY A 37 40.27 1.62 -5.18
C GLY A 37 38.87 1.06 -5.48
N THR A 38 38.79 -0.24 -5.76
CA THR A 38 37.51 -0.91 -5.98
C THR A 38 36.68 -0.93 -4.69
N VAL A 39 35.47 -0.35 -4.75
CA VAL A 39 34.53 -0.36 -3.62
C VAL A 39 33.47 -1.43 -3.84
N ARG A 40 33.31 -2.32 -2.86
CA ARG A 40 32.22 -3.31 -2.79
C ARG A 40 31.44 -3.12 -1.49
N ARG A 41 30.11 -3.05 -1.61
CA ARG A 41 29.15 -2.90 -0.51
C ARG A 41 27.97 -3.81 -0.73
N HIS A 42 27.33 -4.24 0.35
CA HIS A 42 26.10 -5.02 0.37
C HIS A 42 25.11 -4.38 1.34
N ALA A 43 23.82 -4.56 1.10
CA ALA A 43 22.80 -4.20 2.08
C ALA A 43 22.85 -5.18 3.26
N SER A 44 22.64 -4.69 4.48
CA SER A 44 22.56 -5.52 5.68
C SER A 44 21.23 -6.26 5.82
N VAL A 45 20.20 -5.85 5.07
CA VAL A 45 18.83 -6.39 5.15
C VAL A 45 18.22 -6.61 3.76
N PRO A 46 17.35 -7.62 3.61
CA PRO A 46 16.67 -7.91 2.34
C PRO A 46 15.58 -6.89 2.00
N HIS A 47 14.86 -6.39 3.02
CA HIS A 47 13.77 -5.43 2.88
C HIS A 47 14.26 -4.01 3.14
N ARG A 48 14.11 -3.11 2.17
CA ARG A 48 14.26 -1.66 2.32
C ARG A 48 13.00 -1.02 1.79
N PHE A 49 12.00 -1.01 2.65
CA PHE A 49 10.65 -0.53 2.39
C PHE A 49 10.57 0.99 2.49
N ALA A 50 9.76 1.61 1.65
CA ALA A 50 9.51 3.05 1.68
C ALA A 50 8.03 3.41 1.60
N LEU A 51 7.76 4.56 2.20
CA LEU A 51 6.48 5.27 2.28
C LEU A 51 5.51 4.69 3.30
N ASN A 52 4.90 5.57 4.07
CA ASN A 52 3.84 5.23 5.01
C ASN A 52 2.49 5.20 4.26
N ASP A 53 1.47 4.53 4.81
CA ASP A 53 0.09 4.63 4.34
C ASP A 53 -0.35 6.08 4.15
N THR A 54 0.13 6.96 5.01
CA THR A 54 -0.18 8.38 5.03
C THR A 54 0.50 9.23 3.95
N ASP A 55 1.58 8.76 3.32
CA ASP A 55 2.43 9.58 2.46
C ASP A 55 1.66 10.18 1.27
N ASP A 56 0.86 9.35 0.59
CA ASP A 56 0.15 9.77 -0.62
C ASP A 56 -0.88 10.85 -0.32
N GLY A 57 -1.59 10.78 0.82
CA GLY A 57 -2.61 11.75 1.20
C GLY A 57 -2.02 13.11 1.59
N TYR A 58 -0.96 13.09 2.40
CA TYR A 58 -0.35 14.33 2.90
C TYR A 58 0.60 15.00 1.91
N SER A 59 1.35 14.19 1.15
CA SER A 59 2.45 14.70 0.33
C SER A 59 2.25 14.41 -1.16
N GLY A 60 1.46 13.40 -1.52
CA GLY A 60 1.34 12.86 -2.87
C GLY A 60 0.05 13.20 -3.63
N ALA A 61 -0.99 13.70 -2.97
CA ALA A 61 -2.38 13.61 -3.44
C ALA A 61 -2.64 14.21 -4.83
N TYR A 62 -1.85 15.22 -5.21
CA TYR A 62 -1.97 15.98 -6.45
C TYR A 62 -0.67 16.01 -7.25
N ARG A 63 0.26 15.10 -6.98
CA ARG A 63 1.52 15.01 -7.71
C ARG A 63 1.30 14.53 -9.14
N ASP A 64 2.11 15.06 -10.04
CA ASP A 64 2.19 14.60 -11.42
C ASP A 64 3.25 13.50 -11.59
N TRP A 65 3.37 12.98 -12.81
CA TRP A 65 4.38 11.99 -13.14
C TRP A 65 5.81 12.46 -12.82
N ALA A 66 6.17 13.70 -13.17
CA ALA A 66 7.53 14.19 -12.98
C ALA A 66 7.94 14.18 -11.49
N SER A 67 6.98 14.47 -10.60
CA SER A 67 7.17 14.39 -9.16
C SER A 67 7.41 12.94 -8.69
N TYR A 68 6.63 11.97 -9.18
CA TYR A 68 6.83 10.55 -8.84
C TYR A 68 8.10 9.97 -9.44
N GLU A 69 8.43 10.29 -10.69
CA GLU A 69 9.67 9.85 -11.33
C GLU A 69 10.89 10.28 -10.52
N ARG A 70 10.90 11.54 -10.07
CA ARG A 70 11.95 12.05 -9.17
C ARG A 70 11.97 11.31 -7.82
N GLN A 71 10.81 11.05 -7.21
CA GLN A 71 10.74 10.30 -5.95
C GLN A 71 11.31 8.88 -6.13
N ILE A 72 10.91 8.19 -7.19
CA ILE A 72 11.36 6.84 -7.53
C ILE A 72 12.88 6.79 -7.77
N ASP A 73 13.42 7.74 -8.53
CA ASP A 73 14.86 7.82 -8.78
C ASP A 73 15.64 8.05 -7.47
N LEU A 74 15.14 8.93 -6.59
CA LEU A 74 15.74 9.15 -5.28
C LEU A 74 15.67 7.89 -4.41
N LEU A 75 14.52 7.22 -4.32
CA LEU A 75 14.38 5.97 -3.57
C LEU A 75 15.39 4.91 -4.07
N ALA A 76 15.53 4.76 -5.38
CA ALA A 76 16.47 3.82 -5.99
C ALA A 76 17.95 4.18 -5.72
N LEU A 77 18.30 5.48 -5.77
CA LEU A 77 19.62 5.99 -5.38
C LEU A 77 19.92 5.67 -3.90
N HIS A 78 18.91 5.69 -3.03
CA HIS A 78 19.05 5.38 -1.61
C HIS A 78 18.89 3.88 -1.29
N GLY A 79 18.74 3.02 -2.30
CA GLY A 79 18.79 1.56 -2.14
C GLY A 79 17.50 0.91 -1.65
N VAL A 80 16.40 1.66 -1.66
CA VAL A 80 15.03 1.15 -1.49
C VAL A 80 14.76 0.11 -2.58
N ASN A 81 14.08 -0.97 -2.20
CA ASN A 81 13.63 -2.00 -3.14
C ASN A 81 12.14 -2.32 -3.05
N GLU A 82 11.43 -1.77 -2.07
CA GLU A 82 10.00 -2.01 -1.87
C GLU A 82 9.33 -0.66 -1.64
N VAL A 83 8.32 -0.33 -2.43
CA VAL A 83 7.67 1.00 -2.38
C VAL A 83 6.17 0.80 -2.36
N PHE A 84 5.49 1.37 -1.37
CA PHE A 84 4.04 1.31 -1.31
C PHE A 84 3.39 2.21 -2.36
N VAL A 85 2.49 1.66 -3.19
CA VAL A 85 1.84 2.35 -4.32
C VAL A 85 0.32 2.31 -4.15
N GLN A 86 -0.24 3.39 -3.60
CA GLN A 86 -1.69 3.56 -3.41
C GLN A 86 -2.39 4.17 -4.63
N MET A 87 -1.63 4.88 -5.46
CA MET A 87 -2.15 5.60 -6.63
C MET A 87 -2.92 4.65 -7.56
N GLY A 88 -4.20 4.96 -7.81
CA GLY A 88 -5.09 4.18 -8.68
C GLY A 88 -5.84 3.03 -8.00
N ALA A 89 -5.66 2.78 -6.70
CA ALA A 89 -6.40 1.75 -5.97
C ALA A 89 -7.93 1.98 -6.00
N ASP A 90 -8.36 3.23 -6.05
CA ASP A 90 -9.74 3.65 -6.26
C ASP A 90 -10.37 3.05 -7.52
N ALA A 91 -9.61 2.93 -8.62
CA ALA A 91 -10.10 2.30 -9.85
C ALA A 91 -10.35 0.79 -9.67
N VAL A 92 -9.54 0.10 -8.87
CA VAL A 92 -9.74 -1.33 -8.56
C VAL A 92 -11.06 -1.53 -7.82
N TYR A 93 -11.29 -0.74 -6.77
CA TYR A 93 -12.53 -0.74 -6.01
C TYR A 93 -13.73 -0.35 -6.89
N TYR A 94 -13.57 0.66 -7.74
CA TYR A 94 -14.60 1.12 -8.67
C TYR A 94 -15.02 -0.01 -9.63
N GLU A 95 -14.09 -0.69 -10.28
CA GLU A 95 -14.43 -1.79 -11.19
C GLU A 95 -14.96 -3.03 -10.46
N THR A 96 -14.38 -3.34 -9.29
CA THR A 96 -14.84 -4.46 -8.45
C THR A 96 -16.31 -4.30 -8.10
N PHE A 97 -16.71 -3.19 -7.47
CA PHE A 97 -18.05 -3.06 -6.93
C PHE A 97 -19.12 -2.78 -7.99
N ARG A 98 -18.74 -2.43 -9.22
CA ARG A 98 -19.68 -2.46 -10.37
C ARG A 98 -20.21 -3.87 -10.63
N GLU A 99 -19.42 -4.91 -10.38
CA GLU A 99 -19.87 -6.31 -10.50
C GLU A 99 -20.79 -6.73 -9.34
N PHE A 100 -20.75 -6.03 -8.22
CA PHE A 100 -21.54 -6.33 -7.01
C PHE A 100 -22.76 -5.40 -6.84
N GLY A 101 -23.28 -4.91 -7.96
CA GLY A 101 -24.57 -4.23 -8.02
C GLY A 101 -24.55 -2.75 -7.70
N TYR A 102 -23.38 -2.10 -7.72
CA TYR A 102 -23.28 -0.65 -7.50
C TYR A 102 -23.22 0.13 -8.80
N SER A 103 -23.96 1.24 -8.85
CA SER A 103 -23.90 2.18 -9.96
C SER A 103 -22.64 3.04 -9.89
N LYS A 104 -22.23 3.55 -11.05
CA LYS A 104 -21.13 4.52 -11.16
C LYS A 104 -21.31 5.75 -10.27
N LYS A 105 -22.56 6.18 -10.04
CA LYS A 105 -22.87 7.34 -9.19
C LYS A 105 -22.62 7.03 -7.72
N GLU A 106 -23.04 5.86 -7.24
CA GLU A 106 -22.85 5.43 -5.85
C GLU A 106 -21.37 5.28 -5.53
N LEU A 107 -20.60 4.62 -6.40
CA LEU A 107 -19.17 4.41 -6.18
C LEU A 107 -18.38 5.72 -6.17
N ARG A 108 -18.70 6.67 -7.04
CA ARG A 108 -18.04 7.97 -7.06
C ARG A 108 -18.37 8.84 -5.84
N ALA A 109 -19.51 8.61 -5.19
CA ALA A 109 -19.86 9.28 -3.94
C ALA A 109 -19.18 8.61 -2.73
N TRP A 110 -18.94 7.30 -2.81
CA TRP A 110 -18.30 6.51 -1.76
C TRP A 110 -16.76 6.62 -1.76
N ILE A 111 -16.13 6.77 -2.93
CA ILE A 111 -14.68 6.97 -3.05
C ILE A 111 -14.33 8.42 -2.68
N PRO A 112 -13.39 8.66 -1.74
CA PRO A 112 -13.04 10.00 -1.30
C PRO A 112 -12.20 10.75 -2.35
N GLY A 113 -12.09 12.07 -2.17
CA GLY A 113 -11.10 12.87 -2.91
C GLY A 113 -9.64 12.42 -2.66
N PRO A 114 -8.68 12.74 -3.57
CA PRO A 114 -7.33 12.19 -3.57
C PRO A 114 -6.56 12.28 -2.23
N ALA A 115 -6.68 13.40 -1.50
CA ALA A 115 -5.96 13.61 -0.25
C ALA A 115 -6.41 12.69 0.91
N HIS A 116 -7.55 12.01 0.77
CA HIS A 116 -8.13 11.16 1.82
C HIS A 116 -8.14 9.67 1.42
N GLN A 117 -7.58 9.35 0.25
CA GLN A 117 -7.47 7.97 -0.25
C GLN A 117 -6.77 7.04 0.75
N PRO A 118 -5.67 7.44 1.42
CA PRO A 118 -5.07 6.62 2.47
C PRO A 118 -6.02 6.15 3.57
N TRP A 119 -6.84 7.05 4.13
CA TRP A 119 -7.70 6.71 5.27
C TRP A 119 -8.88 5.85 4.84
N TRP A 120 -9.29 6.00 3.58
CA TRP A 120 -10.27 5.10 2.99
C TRP A 120 -9.69 3.71 2.73
N LEU A 121 -8.46 3.62 2.22
CA LEU A 121 -7.78 2.34 2.04
C LEU A 121 -7.56 1.62 3.38
N MET A 122 -7.27 2.34 4.45
CA MET A 122 -7.17 1.79 5.82
C MET A 122 -8.52 1.57 6.52
N GLN A 123 -9.65 1.68 5.80
CA GLN A 123 -11.01 1.46 6.32
C GLN A 123 -11.43 2.43 7.43
N ASN A 124 -10.85 3.62 7.52
CA ASN A 124 -11.15 4.61 8.56
C ASN A 124 -12.26 5.58 8.16
N MET A 125 -12.44 5.85 6.87
CA MET A 125 -13.51 6.71 6.40
C MET A 125 -13.96 6.29 5.01
N SER A 126 -15.11 6.79 4.58
CA SER A 126 -15.51 6.76 3.17
C SER A 126 -16.24 8.04 2.79
N GLY A 127 -16.37 8.30 1.49
CA GLY A 127 -16.87 9.57 0.99
C GLY A 127 -15.94 10.74 1.35
N PHE A 128 -16.48 11.95 1.43
CA PHE A 128 -15.74 13.20 1.68
C PHE A 128 -14.92 13.75 0.50
N ALA A 129 -14.94 15.08 0.36
CA ALA A 129 -14.29 15.82 -0.72
C ALA A 129 -14.60 15.28 -2.14
N GLY A 130 -15.79 14.70 -2.32
CA GLY A 130 -16.31 14.15 -3.56
C GLY A 130 -17.68 14.73 -3.96
N PRO A 131 -18.40 14.10 -4.90
CA PRO A 131 -18.04 12.85 -5.59
C PRO A 131 -16.88 13.06 -6.57
N VAL A 132 -16.03 12.04 -6.73
CA VAL A 132 -14.97 12.05 -7.74
C VAL A 132 -15.55 11.89 -9.15
N SER A 133 -14.81 12.33 -10.17
CA SER A 133 -15.17 12.10 -11.58
C SER A 133 -14.61 10.77 -12.07
N GLU A 134 -15.24 10.16 -13.09
CA GLU A 134 -14.69 8.95 -13.74
C GLU A 134 -13.31 9.23 -14.33
N ARG A 135 -13.16 10.40 -14.97
CA ARG A 135 -11.87 10.85 -15.49
C ARG A 135 -10.77 10.90 -14.42
N LEU A 136 -11.08 11.36 -13.20
CA LEU A 136 -10.09 11.38 -12.12
C LEU A 136 -9.65 9.97 -11.73
N ILE A 137 -10.59 9.02 -11.65
CA ILE A 137 -10.29 7.60 -11.38
C ILE A 137 -9.40 7.02 -12.49
N GLU A 138 -9.75 7.28 -13.75
CA GLU A 138 -8.98 6.84 -14.93
C GLU A 138 -7.56 7.43 -14.94
N ASP A 139 -7.42 8.74 -14.72
CA ASP A 139 -6.14 9.45 -14.71
C ASP A 139 -5.24 8.93 -13.56
N ARG A 140 -5.80 8.67 -12.37
CA ARG A 140 -5.09 8.07 -11.23
C ARG A 140 -4.67 6.64 -11.51
N ALA A 141 -5.50 5.82 -12.16
CA ALA A 141 -5.13 4.48 -12.59
C ALA A 141 -3.98 4.50 -13.62
N ALA A 142 -4.03 5.41 -14.60
CA ALA A 142 -2.95 5.56 -15.56
C ALA A 142 -1.62 5.95 -14.88
N LEU A 143 -1.67 6.86 -13.92
CA LEU A 143 -0.50 7.25 -13.13
C LEU A 143 0.02 6.11 -12.25
N GLY A 144 -0.86 5.39 -11.55
CA GLY A 144 -0.51 4.22 -10.73
C GLY A 144 0.19 3.12 -11.54
N ARG A 145 -0.32 2.82 -12.74
CA ARG A 145 0.33 1.89 -13.68
C ARG A 145 1.73 2.34 -14.05
N ARG A 146 1.90 3.64 -14.35
CA ARG A 146 3.20 4.19 -14.72
C ARG A 146 4.22 4.11 -13.57
N ILE A 147 3.78 4.39 -12.34
CA ILE A 147 4.58 4.24 -11.13
C ILE A 147 5.01 2.78 -10.94
N ALA A 148 4.06 1.85 -10.95
CA ALA A 148 4.34 0.43 -10.74
C ALA A 148 5.31 -0.14 -11.79
N ASN A 149 5.14 0.23 -13.07
CA ASN A 149 6.04 -0.19 -14.14
C ASN A 149 7.45 0.36 -13.94
N ARG A 150 7.58 1.63 -13.58
CA ARG A 150 8.90 2.24 -13.35
C ARG A 150 9.64 1.63 -12.16
N LEU A 151 8.93 1.26 -11.10
CA LEU A 151 9.50 0.52 -9.98
C LEU A 151 10.06 -0.83 -10.46
N ARG A 152 9.28 -1.60 -11.25
CA ARG A 152 9.72 -2.89 -11.81
C ARG A 152 10.92 -2.75 -12.74
N GLU A 153 10.97 -1.73 -13.60
CA GLU A 153 12.12 -1.43 -14.47
C GLU A 153 13.42 -1.26 -13.68
N LEU A 154 13.32 -0.71 -12.47
CA LEU A 154 14.45 -0.49 -11.57
C LEU A 154 14.75 -1.71 -10.66
N GLY A 155 14.02 -2.80 -10.82
CA GLY A 155 14.11 -4.00 -9.99
C GLY A 155 13.61 -3.79 -8.56
N MET A 156 12.64 -2.88 -8.38
CA MET A 156 11.93 -2.65 -7.12
C MET A 156 10.54 -3.27 -7.18
N THR A 157 10.04 -3.70 -6.03
CA THR A 157 8.70 -4.27 -5.85
C THR A 157 7.70 -3.14 -5.57
N PRO A 158 6.71 -2.92 -6.46
CA PRO A 158 5.58 -2.05 -6.14
C PRO A 158 4.66 -2.77 -5.16
N VAL A 159 4.69 -2.40 -3.88
CA VAL A 159 3.79 -2.98 -2.87
C VAL A 159 2.39 -2.40 -3.11
N LEU A 160 1.42 -3.25 -3.45
CA LEU A 160 0.06 -2.81 -3.82
C LEU A 160 -0.91 -2.99 -2.63
N PRO A 161 -2.00 -2.22 -2.52
CA PRO A 161 -3.04 -2.48 -1.53
C PRO A 161 -3.69 -3.85 -1.78
N GLY A 162 -3.84 -4.69 -0.76
CA GLY A 162 -4.61 -5.93 -0.88
C GLY A 162 -6.08 -5.75 -0.50
N TYR A 163 -6.87 -6.82 -0.61
CA TYR A 163 -8.29 -6.81 -0.22
C TYR A 163 -8.52 -7.55 1.09
N TYR A 164 -9.18 -6.86 2.02
CA TYR A 164 -9.44 -7.38 3.36
C TYR A 164 -10.84 -7.01 3.89
N GLY A 165 -11.81 -6.88 2.98
CA GLY A 165 -13.22 -6.85 3.33
C GLY A 165 -13.89 -5.48 3.30
N THR A 166 -13.25 -4.45 2.77
CA THR A 166 -13.88 -3.13 2.59
C THR A 166 -15.05 -3.25 1.60
N VAL A 167 -16.24 -2.79 1.98
CA VAL A 167 -17.41 -2.75 1.09
C VAL A 167 -18.15 -1.41 1.18
N PRO A 168 -18.87 -0.97 0.12
CA PRO A 168 -19.72 0.20 0.20
C PRO A 168 -20.98 -0.05 1.06
N PRO A 169 -21.68 1.01 1.48
CA PRO A 169 -22.92 0.86 2.25
C PRO A 169 -23.97 0.00 1.54
N GLY A 170 -24.79 -0.71 2.32
CA GLY A 170 -25.90 -1.52 1.81
C GLY A 170 -25.45 -2.75 0.99
N PHE A 171 -24.31 -3.34 1.36
CA PHE A 171 -23.71 -4.45 0.63
C PHE A 171 -24.53 -5.74 0.73
N THR A 172 -25.00 -6.08 1.93
CA THR A 172 -25.74 -7.32 2.22
C THR A 172 -27.04 -7.40 1.42
N GLU A 173 -27.75 -6.28 1.27
CA GLU A 173 -29.01 -6.19 0.54
C GLU A 173 -28.83 -6.51 -0.95
N ARG A 174 -27.69 -6.13 -1.53
CA ARG A 174 -27.35 -6.37 -2.94
C ARG A 174 -26.71 -7.73 -3.15
N ASN A 175 -26.05 -8.26 -2.13
CA ASN A 175 -25.24 -9.46 -2.20
C ASN A 175 -25.63 -10.43 -1.07
N PRO A 176 -26.76 -11.16 -1.21
CA PRO A 176 -27.21 -12.10 -0.19
C PRO A 176 -26.14 -13.12 0.20
N GLY A 177 -25.98 -13.34 1.51
CA GLY A 177 -24.92 -14.17 2.09
C GLY A 177 -23.59 -13.44 2.33
N GLY A 178 -23.47 -12.18 1.92
CA GLY A 178 -22.34 -11.30 2.24
C GLY A 178 -22.61 -10.52 3.52
N THR A 179 -22.61 -11.19 4.67
CA THR A 179 -22.80 -10.56 5.97
C THR A 179 -21.68 -9.57 6.26
N VAL A 180 -22.04 -8.40 6.77
CA VAL A 180 -21.09 -7.34 7.14
C VAL A 180 -21.12 -7.07 8.64
N VAL A 181 -19.98 -6.63 9.18
CA VAL A 181 -19.83 -6.12 10.53
C VAL A 181 -19.71 -4.59 10.45
N PRO A 182 -20.69 -3.82 11.00
CA PRO A 182 -20.61 -2.37 11.00
C PRO A 182 -19.41 -1.87 11.79
N GLN A 183 -18.56 -1.03 11.19
CA GLN A 183 -17.30 -0.61 11.81
C GLN A 183 -17.40 0.64 12.71
N GLY A 184 -18.56 1.32 12.70
CA GLY A 184 -18.75 2.53 13.50
C GLY A 184 -18.03 3.75 12.91
N GLU A 185 -17.55 4.64 13.78
CA GLU A 185 -16.91 5.88 13.36
C GLU A 185 -15.41 5.89 13.67
N TRP A 186 -14.67 6.70 12.93
CA TRP A 186 -13.29 7.09 13.23
C TRP A 186 -13.18 8.61 13.10
N VAL A 187 -12.81 9.29 14.19
CA VAL A 187 -12.70 10.76 14.31
C VAL A 187 -13.87 11.57 13.70
N GLY A 188 -15.10 11.03 13.79
CA GLY A 188 -16.33 11.65 13.28
C GLY A 188 -16.67 11.32 11.82
N PHE A 189 -15.93 10.41 11.19
CA PHE A 189 -16.27 9.84 9.88
C PHE A 189 -16.85 8.44 10.03
N ASP A 190 -17.87 8.14 9.22
CA ASP A 190 -18.37 6.77 9.06
C ASP A 190 -17.30 5.89 8.40
N ARG A 191 -16.97 4.78 9.06
CA ARG A 191 -16.12 3.73 8.51
C ARG A 191 -16.94 2.89 7.52
N PRO A 192 -16.34 2.41 6.41
CA PRO A 192 -16.98 1.40 5.58
C PRO A 192 -17.26 0.13 6.40
N ASP A 193 -18.38 -0.53 6.09
CA ASP A 193 -18.69 -1.82 6.69
C ASP A 193 -17.62 -2.86 6.30
N TRP A 194 -17.44 -3.86 7.18
CA TRP A 194 -16.46 -4.92 6.98
C TRP A 194 -17.15 -6.23 6.57
N LEU A 195 -16.94 -6.68 5.35
CA LEU A 195 -17.44 -7.95 4.84
C LEU A 195 -16.77 -9.11 5.58
N ASP A 196 -17.58 -9.97 6.22
CA ASP A 196 -17.10 -11.10 7.01
C ASP A 196 -16.23 -12.03 6.13
N PRO A 197 -14.92 -12.15 6.42
CA PRO A 197 -14.01 -12.94 5.61
C PRO A 197 -14.31 -14.44 5.59
N ARG A 198 -15.12 -14.95 6.53
CA ARG A 198 -15.55 -16.36 6.57
C ARG A 198 -16.55 -16.70 5.46
N THR A 199 -17.15 -15.68 4.83
CA THR A 199 -18.22 -15.90 3.84
C THR A 199 -17.67 -16.28 2.47
N GLY A 200 -18.43 -17.08 1.72
CA GLY A 200 -18.13 -17.33 0.31
C GLY A 200 -18.20 -16.06 -0.56
N VAL A 201 -18.96 -15.06 -0.13
CA VAL A 201 -19.07 -13.76 -0.82
C VAL A 201 -17.75 -12.99 -0.72
N PHE A 202 -17.09 -12.99 0.44
CA PHE A 202 -15.75 -12.41 0.60
C PHE A 202 -14.77 -12.96 -0.43
N SER A 203 -14.72 -14.29 -0.58
CA SER A 203 -13.82 -14.93 -1.55
C SER A 203 -14.10 -14.49 -2.99
N ARG A 204 -15.37 -14.29 -3.37
CA ARG A 204 -15.75 -13.78 -4.70
C ARG A 204 -15.34 -12.32 -4.90
N VAL A 205 -15.55 -11.47 -3.90
CA VAL A 205 -15.15 -10.06 -3.97
C VAL A 205 -13.63 -9.93 -4.05
N ALA A 206 -12.90 -10.67 -3.20
CA ALA A 206 -11.44 -10.69 -3.23
C ALA A 206 -10.90 -11.15 -4.60
N ALA A 207 -11.48 -12.21 -5.19
CA ALA A 207 -11.09 -12.68 -6.51
C ALA A 207 -11.35 -11.63 -7.62
N ALA A 208 -12.47 -10.91 -7.55
CA ALA A 208 -12.77 -9.82 -8.47
C ALA A 208 -11.79 -8.64 -8.28
N PHE A 209 -11.52 -8.25 -7.03
CA PHE A 209 -10.56 -7.21 -6.68
C PHE A 209 -9.18 -7.50 -7.26
N TYR A 210 -8.61 -8.68 -6.97
CA TYR A 210 -7.28 -9.02 -7.44
C TYR A 210 -7.20 -9.19 -8.96
N ARG A 211 -8.29 -9.62 -9.61
CA ARG A 211 -8.37 -9.65 -11.08
C ARG A 211 -8.27 -8.23 -11.66
N HIS A 212 -9.10 -7.30 -11.20
CA HIS A 212 -9.07 -5.90 -11.66
C HIS A 212 -7.73 -5.23 -11.34
N GLN A 213 -7.17 -5.50 -10.16
CA GLN A 213 -5.86 -4.97 -9.79
C GLN A 213 -4.76 -5.46 -10.73
N ARG A 214 -4.75 -6.75 -11.07
CA ARG A 214 -3.80 -7.33 -12.01
C ARG A 214 -3.96 -6.74 -13.42
N GLU A 215 -5.19 -6.58 -13.89
CA GLU A 215 -5.47 -5.95 -15.20
C GLU A 215 -4.99 -4.50 -15.25
N LEU A 216 -5.17 -3.75 -14.16
CA LEU A 216 -4.79 -2.34 -14.08
C LEU A 216 -3.29 -2.14 -13.89
N PHE A 217 -2.64 -2.94 -13.04
CA PHE A 217 -1.29 -2.65 -12.54
C PHE A 217 -0.28 -3.78 -12.72
N GLY A 218 -0.71 -4.96 -13.16
CA GLY A 218 0.11 -6.19 -13.17
C GLY A 218 0.30 -6.78 -11.78
N ASP A 219 1.00 -7.91 -11.71
CA ASP A 219 1.28 -8.61 -10.45
C ASP A 219 2.34 -7.89 -9.58
N SER A 220 2.24 -8.09 -8.27
CA SER A 220 3.27 -7.75 -7.30
C SER A 220 3.64 -8.98 -6.46
N GLU A 221 4.78 -8.91 -5.79
CA GLU A 221 5.22 -9.90 -4.82
C GLU A 221 4.74 -9.55 -3.41
N MET A 222 4.27 -8.32 -3.17
CA MET A 222 3.93 -7.82 -1.85
C MET A 222 2.64 -7.00 -1.86
N TYR A 223 1.79 -7.26 -0.87
CA TYR A 223 0.49 -6.61 -0.74
C TYR A 223 0.27 -6.12 0.68
N LYS A 224 -0.16 -4.87 0.80
CA LYS A 224 -0.35 -4.21 2.10
C LYS A 224 -1.82 -4.15 2.49
N MET A 225 -2.13 -4.64 3.69
CA MET A 225 -3.49 -4.73 4.24
C MET A 225 -3.44 -4.62 5.75
N ASP A 226 -4.22 -3.73 6.35
CA ASP A 226 -4.16 -3.44 7.79
C ASP A 226 -5.53 -3.67 8.43
N LEU A 227 -5.83 -4.93 8.76
CA LEU A 227 -7.08 -5.32 9.43
C LEU A 227 -7.26 -4.53 10.74
N LEU A 228 -8.46 -3.96 10.94
CA LEU A 228 -8.84 -3.26 12.18
C LEU A 228 -7.89 -2.10 12.56
N HIS A 229 -7.36 -1.39 11.54
CA HIS A 229 -6.51 -0.23 11.75
C HIS A 229 -7.23 0.88 12.53
N GLU A 230 -6.59 1.34 13.61
CA GLU A 230 -7.11 2.37 14.54
C GLU A 230 -8.58 2.15 14.95
N GLY A 231 -8.88 0.90 15.33
CA GLY A 231 -10.19 0.52 15.84
C GLY A 231 -10.99 -0.28 14.81
N GLY A 232 -12.24 0.09 14.60
CA GLY A 232 -13.21 -0.86 14.07
C GLY A 232 -13.53 -1.95 15.10
N ARG A 233 -14.33 -2.93 14.70
CA ARG A 233 -14.69 -4.05 15.58
C ARG A 233 -14.86 -5.34 14.80
N PRO A 234 -14.35 -6.46 15.32
CA PRO A 234 -14.51 -7.75 14.65
C PRO A 234 -15.94 -8.29 14.75
N GLY A 235 -16.77 -7.76 15.66
CA GLY A 235 -18.10 -8.32 15.93
C GLY A 235 -17.97 -9.73 16.49
N ASP A 236 -18.67 -10.69 15.90
CA ASP A 236 -18.58 -12.13 16.21
C ASP A 236 -17.54 -12.87 15.36
N VAL A 237 -16.84 -12.19 14.45
CA VAL A 237 -15.82 -12.79 13.58
C VAL A 237 -14.53 -13.02 14.39
N PRO A 238 -14.06 -14.27 14.57
CA PRO A 238 -12.79 -14.51 15.21
C PRO A 238 -11.65 -13.92 14.37
N VAL A 239 -10.82 -13.04 14.97
CA VAL A 239 -9.77 -12.31 14.25
C VAL A 239 -8.78 -13.25 13.56
N GLY A 240 -8.41 -14.36 14.20
CA GLY A 240 -7.54 -15.35 13.59
C GLY A 240 -8.15 -16.06 12.37
N ASP A 241 -9.46 -16.31 12.37
CA ASP A 241 -10.14 -16.86 11.19
C ASP A 241 -10.21 -15.84 10.05
N ALA A 242 -10.47 -14.58 10.39
CA ALA A 242 -10.43 -13.48 9.43
C ALA A 242 -9.04 -13.34 8.79
N ALA A 243 -7.97 -13.36 9.59
CA ALA A 243 -6.59 -13.30 9.10
C ALA A 243 -6.27 -14.48 8.16
N ARG A 244 -6.66 -15.71 8.52
CA ARG A 244 -6.51 -16.88 7.64
C ARG A 244 -7.26 -16.71 6.32
N ALA A 245 -8.49 -16.21 6.35
CA ALA A 245 -9.29 -16.01 5.14
C ALA A 245 -8.69 -14.94 4.23
N VAL A 246 -8.21 -13.82 4.78
CA VAL A 246 -7.51 -12.76 4.04
C VAL A 246 -6.23 -13.29 3.41
N MET A 247 -5.40 -14.00 4.18
CA MET A 247 -4.18 -14.62 3.65
C MET A 247 -4.49 -15.65 2.55
N ASN A 248 -5.51 -16.50 2.74
CA ASN A 248 -5.91 -17.48 1.74
C ASN A 248 -6.37 -16.81 0.44
N ALA A 249 -7.14 -15.72 0.52
CA ALA A 249 -7.56 -14.96 -0.65
C ALA A 249 -6.35 -14.36 -1.38
N LEU A 250 -5.40 -13.77 -0.65
CA LEU A 250 -4.15 -13.26 -1.21
C LEU A 250 -3.35 -14.38 -1.91
N GLN A 251 -3.11 -15.51 -1.24
CA GLN A 251 -2.33 -16.61 -1.82
C GLN A 251 -3.03 -17.29 -3.00
N THR A 252 -4.37 -17.30 -3.02
CA THR A 252 -5.14 -17.82 -4.15
C THR A 252 -4.94 -16.95 -5.38
N ALA A 253 -4.96 -15.63 -5.22
CA ALA A 253 -4.74 -14.71 -6.32
C ALA A 253 -3.26 -14.63 -6.75
N HIS A 254 -2.36 -14.59 -5.76
CA HIS A 254 -0.92 -14.37 -5.95
C HIS A 254 -0.11 -15.36 -5.09
N PRO A 255 0.09 -16.60 -5.59
CA PRO A 255 0.86 -17.60 -4.85
C PRO A 255 2.27 -17.13 -4.50
N GLY A 256 2.64 -17.21 -3.23
CA GLY A 256 3.95 -16.80 -2.72
C GLY A 256 4.07 -15.32 -2.34
N ALA A 257 3.01 -14.52 -2.53
CA ALA A 257 3.00 -13.12 -2.14
C ALA A 257 3.21 -12.94 -0.63
N VAL A 258 3.83 -11.82 -0.24
CA VAL A 258 4.01 -11.41 1.14
C VAL A 258 2.91 -10.42 1.53
N TRP A 259 2.28 -10.65 2.67
CA TRP A 259 1.36 -9.71 3.29
C TRP A 259 2.16 -8.73 4.17
N THR A 260 2.20 -7.47 3.75
CA THR A 260 2.81 -6.38 4.48
C THR A 260 1.81 -5.69 5.42
N LEU A 261 2.21 -5.47 6.67
CA LEU A 261 1.41 -4.83 7.72
C LEU A 261 2.17 -3.64 8.30
N ILE A 262 1.47 -2.58 8.71
CA ILE A 262 2.07 -1.54 9.54
C ILE A 262 2.08 -1.98 11.01
N GLY A 263 3.24 -1.85 11.65
CA GLY A 263 3.33 -1.84 13.11
C GLY A 263 2.91 -0.46 13.62
N TRP A 264 1.68 -0.31 14.08
CA TRP A 264 1.16 0.97 14.61
C TRP A 264 0.27 0.73 15.82
N GLN A 265 0.58 1.39 16.93
CA GLN A 265 -0.08 1.13 18.22
C GLN A 265 -0.10 -0.39 18.50
N ASN A 266 -1.28 -0.98 18.70
CA ASN A 266 -1.48 -2.41 18.97
C ASN A 266 -1.79 -3.25 17.71
N ASN A 267 -1.53 -2.71 16.51
CA ASN A 267 -1.75 -3.40 15.24
C ASN A 267 -0.41 -3.75 14.55
N PRO A 268 -0.28 -4.92 13.91
CA PRO A 268 -1.21 -6.07 13.95
C PRO A 268 -1.32 -6.69 15.33
N SER A 269 -2.50 -7.17 15.71
CA SER A 269 -2.65 -7.92 16.96
C SER A 269 -1.98 -9.30 16.87
N PRO A 270 -1.52 -9.90 18.00
CA PRO A 270 -0.98 -11.26 18.01
C PRO A 270 -1.92 -12.31 17.39
N GLN A 271 -3.24 -12.12 17.49
CA GLN A 271 -4.23 -13.01 16.88
C GLN A 271 -4.13 -13.06 15.35
N ILE A 272 -3.68 -11.97 14.70
CA ILE A 272 -3.44 -11.94 13.25
C ILE A 272 -2.12 -12.65 12.95
N ILE A 273 -1.07 -12.31 13.70
CA ILE A 273 0.29 -12.81 13.50
C ILE A 273 0.35 -14.33 13.68
N ASP A 274 -0.24 -14.86 14.74
CA ASP A 274 -0.22 -16.28 15.08
C ASP A 274 -1.13 -17.13 14.18
N ALA A 275 -2.06 -16.50 13.48
CA ALA A 275 -3.03 -17.19 12.64
C ALA A 275 -2.52 -17.55 11.25
N VAL A 276 -1.43 -16.93 10.79
CA VAL A 276 -0.93 -17.05 9.41
C VAL A 276 0.55 -17.43 9.38
N ASP A 277 1.03 -17.90 8.22
CA ASP A 277 2.44 -18.24 8.04
C ASP A 277 3.31 -16.97 8.12
N LYS A 278 4.08 -16.85 9.22
CA LYS A 278 5.00 -15.73 9.46
C LYS A 278 6.03 -15.54 8.35
N SER A 279 6.40 -16.60 7.61
CA SER A 279 7.33 -16.47 6.47
C SER A 279 6.74 -15.69 5.29
N ARG A 280 5.43 -15.45 5.32
CA ARG A 280 4.68 -14.63 4.35
C ARG A 280 4.23 -13.29 4.93
N LEU A 281 4.75 -12.90 6.10
CA LEU A 281 4.48 -11.60 6.69
C LEU A 281 5.70 -10.68 6.62
N LEU A 282 5.45 -9.40 6.39
CA LEU A 282 6.40 -8.34 6.69
C LEU A 282 5.70 -7.27 7.53
N ILE A 283 6.12 -7.10 8.78
CA ILE A 283 5.65 -6.00 9.62
C ILE A 283 6.65 -4.84 9.48
N VAL A 284 6.17 -3.72 8.93
CA VAL A 284 6.93 -2.46 8.85
C VAL A 284 6.62 -1.67 10.11
N ASP A 285 7.52 -1.72 11.10
CA ASP A 285 7.33 -1.02 12.37
C ASP A 285 7.39 0.50 12.19
N GLY A 286 6.24 1.16 12.32
CA GLY A 286 6.11 2.60 12.16
C GLY A 286 6.58 3.42 13.35
N LEU A 287 7.09 2.79 14.41
CA LEU A 287 7.51 3.44 15.65
C LEU A 287 8.95 3.07 16.07
N SER A 288 9.71 2.43 15.19
CA SER A 288 11.03 1.87 15.49
C SER A 288 12.09 2.89 15.91
N ASP A 289 11.91 4.17 15.56
CA ASP A 289 12.80 5.27 15.93
C ASP A 289 12.35 6.02 17.20
N ARG A 290 11.15 5.69 17.71
CA ARG A 290 10.53 6.37 18.86
C ARG A 290 10.65 5.59 20.16
N TYR A 291 10.63 4.27 20.11
CA TYR A 291 10.64 3.40 21.28
C TYR A 291 11.71 2.32 21.17
N ASP A 292 12.54 2.19 22.20
CA ASP A 292 13.52 1.11 22.30
C ASP A 292 12.85 -0.20 22.74
N GLY A 293 13.26 -1.33 22.15
CA GLY A 293 12.86 -2.67 22.59
C GLY A 293 11.42 -3.07 22.25
N LEU A 294 10.78 -2.40 21.30
CA LEU A 294 9.46 -2.76 20.82
C LEU A 294 9.54 -4.07 20.00
N ASP A 295 8.87 -5.12 20.48
CA ASP A 295 8.83 -6.43 19.84
C ASP A 295 7.40 -6.77 19.40
N ARG A 296 7.14 -6.60 18.11
CA ARG A 296 5.82 -6.83 17.49
C ARG A 296 5.36 -8.29 17.52
N GLU A 297 6.22 -9.24 17.87
CA GLU A 297 5.80 -10.62 18.07
C GLU A 297 5.17 -10.85 19.46
N THR A 298 5.45 -9.95 20.42
CA THR A 298 5.00 -10.09 21.80
C THR A 298 4.17 -8.91 22.31
N THR A 299 4.11 -7.80 21.58
CA THR A 299 3.35 -6.58 21.89
C THR A 299 2.34 -6.21 20.81
#